data_AF-A0A3D3ZJF1-F1
#
_entry.id   AF-A0A3D3ZJF1-F1
#
_cell.length_a   1.000
_cell.length_b   1.000
_cell.length_c   1.000
_cell.angle_alpha   90.00
_cell.angle_beta   90.00
_cell.angle_gamma   90.00
#
_symmetry.space_group_name_H-M   'P 1'
#
loop_
_entity.id
_entity.type
_entity.pdbx_description
1 polymer ?
#
loop_
_entity_poly.entity_id
_entity_poly.type
_entity_poly.pdbx_seq_one_letter_code
_entity_poly.pdbx_strand_id
1 'polypeptide(L)' 'MQELYLAGQLEEARSLQARLVPANTAVTTAYNVAGLKAALELTAGYGGSPRAPLHPLSAEERRQLATILERVHQPETR' A
#
# COMPACT_ATOMS: atom_id res chain seq x y z
N MET A 1 4.35 5.62 -12.13
CA MET A 1 5.75 5.14 -11.90
C MET A 1 6.26 4.45 -13.15
N GLN A 2 5.62 3.35 -13.59
CA GLN A 2 5.98 2.65 -14.82
C GLN A 2 6.01 3.58 -16.05
N GLU A 3 4.99 4.44 -16.23
CA GLU A 3 4.94 5.40 -17.34
C GLU A 3 6.12 6.38 -17.32
N LEU A 4 6.43 6.98 -16.16
CA LEU A 4 7.60 7.87 -15.99
C LEU A 4 8.91 7.16 -16.34
N TYR A 5 9.05 5.90 -15.91
CA TYR A 5 10.23 5.10 -16.25
C TYR A 5 10.34 4.84 -17.76
N LEU A 6 9.23 4.45 -18.41
CA LEU A 6 9.19 4.22 -19.85
C LEU A 6 9.42 5.50 -20.67
N ALA A 7 9.05 6.66 -20.11
CA ALA A 7 9.33 7.97 -20.69
C ALA A 7 10.75 8.50 -20.42
N GLY A 8 11.59 7.75 -19.70
CA GLY A 8 12.96 8.17 -19.34
C GLY A 8 13.04 9.21 -18.21
N GLN A 9 11.91 9.52 -17.56
CA GLN A 9 11.81 10.45 -16.42
C GLN A 9 12.22 9.75 -15.12
N LEU A 10 13.51 9.42 -15.02
CA LEU A 10 14.03 8.53 -13.98
C LEU A 10 13.97 9.13 -12.58
N GLU A 11 14.14 10.45 -12.42
CA GLU A 11 14.10 11.12 -11.12
C GLU A 11 12.66 11.15 -10.56
N GLU A 12 11.69 11.50 -11.39
CA GLU A 12 10.27 11.47 -11.04
C GLU A 12 9.80 10.04 -10.77
N ALA A 13 10.27 9.07 -11.57
CA ALA A 13 9.99 7.65 -11.33
C ALA A 13 10.57 7.17 -9.99
N ARG A 14 11.82 7.55 -9.67
CA ARG A 14 12.48 7.23 -8.40
C ARG A 14 11.76 7.85 -7.21
N SER A 15 11.39 9.12 -7.30
CA SER A 15 10.65 9.82 -6.25
C SER A 15 9.29 9.14 -5.99
N LEU A 16 8.54 8.87 -7.06
CA LEU A 16 7.26 8.17 -6.94
C LEU A 16 7.43 6.74 -6.39
N GLN A 17 8.47 6.02 -6.82
CA GLN A 17 8.76 4.69 -6.29
C GLN A 17 9.05 4.74 -4.79
N ALA A 18 9.88 5.68 -4.33
CA ALA A 18 10.20 5.84 -2.91
C ALA A 18 8.93 6.09 -2.07
N ARG A 19 7.97 6.86 -2.59
CA ARG A 19 6.67 7.08 -1.95
C ARG A 19 5.81 5.82 -1.88
N LEU A 20 5.89 4.95 -2.89
CA LEU A 20 5.11 3.71 -2.96
C LEU A 20 5.69 2.56 -2.12
N VAL A 21 7.01 2.57 -1.86
CA VAL A 21 7.72 1.49 -1.15
C VAL A 21 7.04 1.11 0.18
N PRO A 22 6.67 2.03 1.09
CA PRO A 22 6.05 1.66 2.36
C PRO A 22 4.74 0.89 2.19
N ALA A 23 3.87 1.34 1.29
CA ALA A 23 2.60 0.65 1.01
C ALA A 23 2.82 -0.70 0.35
N ASN A 24 3.76 -0.79 -0.59
CA ASN A 24 4.11 -2.06 -1.22
C ASN A 24 4.66 -3.06 -0.19
N THR A 25 5.56 -2.64 0.69
CA THR A 25 6.11 -3.47 1.77
C THR A 25 5.01 -3.93 2.73
N ALA A 26 4.06 -3.06 3.07
CA ALA A 26 2.94 -3.40 3.95
C ALA A 26 2.10 -4.57 3.39
N VAL A 27 1.77 -4.54 2.10
CA VAL A 27 0.87 -5.53 1.47
C VAL A 27 1.59 -6.77 0.91
N THR A 28 2.92 -6.77 0.82
CA THR A 28 3.68 -7.91 0.27
C THR A 28 4.51 -8.65 1.32
N THR A 29 5.23 -7.92 2.17
CA THR A 29 6.18 -8.51 3.14
C THR A 29 5.63 -8.50 4.55
N ALA A 30 5.13 -7.35 5.04
CA ALA A 30 4.76 -7.22 6.44
C ALA A 30 3.46 -7.96 6.78
N TYR A 31 2.39 -7.69 6.03
CA TYR A 31 1.06 -8.28 6.28
C TYR A 31 0.59 -9.18 5.12
N ASN A 32 1.33 -9.22 4.01
CA ASN A 32 1.12 -10.11 2.87
C ASN A 32 -0.36 -10.08 2.36
N VAL A 33 -0.93 -11.22 1.95
CA VAL A 33 -2.32 -11.32 1.45
C VAL A 33 -3.35 -10.73 2.43
N ALA A 34 -3.13 -10.87 3.74
CA ALA A 34 -4.04 -10.31 4.73
C ALA A 34 -4.01 -8.76 4.69
N GLY A 35 -2.81 -8.19 4.57
CA GLY A 35 -2.61 -6.77 4.36
C GLY A 35 -3.21 -6.27 3.06
N LEU A 36 -3.00 -6.98 1.95
CA LEU A 36 -3.58 -6.62 0.66
C LEU A 36 -5.11 -6.56 0.72
N LYS A 37 -5.74 -7.59 1.30
CA LYS A 37 -7.20 -7.62 1.46
C LYS A 37 -7.72 -6.50 2.36
N ALA A 38 -7.05 -6.23 3.48
CA ALA A 38 -7.41 -5.13 4.35
C ALA A 38 -7.22 -3.76 3.66
N ALA A 39 -6.17 -3.60 2.85
CA ALA A 39 -5.91 -2.39 2.09
C ALA A 39 -7.02 -2.13 1.06
N LEU A 40 -7.43 -3.16 0.31
CA LEU A 40 -8.54 -3.04 -0.64
C LEU A 40 -9.86 -2.70 0.07
N GLU A 41 -10.10 -3.28 1.25
CA GLU A 41 -11.30 -2.96 2.04
C GLU A 41 -11.31 -1.50 2.48
N LEU A 42 -10.16 -0.96 2.89
CA LEU A 42 -9.99 0.43 3.30
C LEU A 42 -10.09 1.43 2.14
N THR A 43 -9.59 1.08 0.94
CA THR A 43 -9.47 2.03 -0.18
C THR A 43 -10.58 1.88 -1.23
N ALA A 44 -11.10 0.68 -1.42
CA ALA A 44 -12.07 0.35 -2.47
C ALA A 44 -13.38 -0.24 -1.93
N GLY A 45 -13.51 -0.43 -0.61
CA GLY A 45 -14.72 -0.97 0.02
C GLY A 45 -14.91 -2.48 -0.17
N TYR A 46 -13.91 -3.21 -0.66
CA TYR A 46 -13.96 -4.67 -0.81
C TYR A 46 -12.58 -5.31 -0.57
N GLY A 47 -12.53 -6.54 -0.08
CA GLY A 47 -11.26 -7.27 0.11
C GLY A 47 -11.46 -8.56 0.91
N GLY A 48 -12.40 -8.50 1.86
CA GLY A 48 -12.93 -9.64 2.59
C GLY A 48 -11.91 -10.30 3.52
N SER A 49 -12.37 -11.29 4.26
CA SER A 49 -11.48 -12.04 5.14
C SER A 49 -10.48 -12.90 4.34
N PRO A 50 -9.21 -12.99 4.74
CA PRO A 50 -8.30 -14.03 4.25
C PRO A 50 -8.89 -15.42 4.52
N ARG A 51 -8.52 -16.39 3.69
CA ARG A 51 -8.88 -17.79 3.93
C ARG A 51 -7.90 -18.40 4.94
N ALA A 52 -8.41 -19.29 5.80
CA ALA A 52 -7.57 -20.09 6.70
C ALA A 52 -6.44 -20.81 5.91
N PRO A 53 -5.23 -20.96 6.50
CA PRO A 53 -4.87 -20.69 7.89
C PRO A 53 -4.51 -19.22 8.20
N LEU A 54 -4.62 -18.31 7.23
CA LEU A 54 -4.32 -16.89 7.45
C LEU A 54 -5.42 -16.22 8.25
N HIS A 55 -5.02 -15.38 9.20
CA HIS A 55 -5.92 -14.60 10.04
C HIS A 55 -6.06 -13.17 9.50
N PRO A 56 -7.21 -12.51 9.71
CA PRO A 56 -7.34 -11.07 9.47
C PRO A 56 -6.34 -10.27 10.32
N LEU A 57 -5.98 -9.08 9.85
CA LEU A 57 -5.23 -8.11 10.65
C LEU A 57 -6.02 -7.72 11.90
N SER A 58 -5.30 -7.54 13.00
CA SER A 58 -5.82 -6.94 14.23
C SER A 58 -6.25 -5.49 13.98
N ALA A 59 -7.01 -4.93 14.92
CA ALA A 59 -7.45 -3.53 14.86
C ALA A 59 -6.26 -2.55 14.83
N GLU A 60 -5.17 -2.87 15.52
CA GLU A 60 -3.96 -2.03 15.54
C GLU A 60 -3.21 -2.09 14.20
N GLU A 61 -3.00 -3.29 13.65
CA GLU A 61 -2.37 -3.45 12.34
C GLU A 61 -3.19 -2.78 11.23
N ARG A 62 -4.53 -2.83 11.32
CA ARG A 62 -5.41 -2.11 10.39
C ARG A 62 -5.24 -0.59 10.48
N ARG A 63 -5.09 -0.03 11.68
CA ARG A 63 -4.82 1.41 11.86
C ARG A 63 -3.45 1.81 11.29
N GLN A 64 -2.43 0.99 11.52
CA GLN A 64 -1.10 1.21 10.98
C GLN A 64 -1.11 1.14 9.45
N LEU A 65 -1.79 0.15 8.87
CA LEU A 65 -1.96 0.03 7.44
C LEU A 65 -2.69 1.25 6.84
N ALA A 66 -3.78 1.72 7.46
CA ALA A 66 -4.49 2.92 7.02
C ALA A 66 -3.56 4.14 6.99
N THR A 67 -2.76 4.35 8.06
CA THR A 67 -1.78 5.44 8.13
C THR A 67 -0.74 5.37 7.00
N ILE A 68 -0.28 4.16 6.65
CA ILE A 68 0.67 3.96 5.54
C ILE A 68 0.01 4.32 4.19
N LEU A 69 -1.23 3.91 3.97
CA LEU A 69 -1.96 4.14 2.72
C LEU A 69 -2.33 5.62 2.52
N GLU A 70 -2.67 6.33 3.60
CA GLU A 70 -2.95 7.78 3.57
C GLU A 70 -1.75 8.60 3.11
N ARG A 71 -0.54 8.24 3.55
CA ARG A 71 0.71 8.92 3.15
C ARG A 71 1.00 8.82 1.65
N VAL A 72 0.53 7.76 1.00
CA VAL A 72 0.68 7.60 -0.46
C VAL A 72 -0.29 8.52 -1.22
N HIS A 73 -1.49 8.74 -0.68
CA HIS A 73 -2.52 9.57 -1.33
C HIS A 73 -2.27 11.07 -1.19
N GLN A 74 -1.56 11.51 -0.16
CA GLN A 74 -1.25 12.93 -0.01
C GLN A 74 -0.19 13.36 -1.05
N PRO A 75 -0.50 14.36 -1.91
CA PRO A 75 0.53 15.02 -2.68
C PRO A 75 1.43 15.79 -1.70
N GLU A 76 2.74 15.78 -1.94
CA GLU A 76 3.65 16.59 -1.14
C GLU A 76 3.27 18.06 -1.33
N THR A 77 2.85 18.71 -0.24
CA THR A 77 2.74 20.16 -0.20
C THR A 77 4.15 20.71 -0.40
N ARG A 78 4.37 21.31 -1.58
CA ARG A 78 5.61 22.02 -1.92
C ARG A 78 5.70 23.34 -1.17
#